data_AF-A0A2P4YKE7-F1
#
_entry.id   AF-A0A2P4YKE7-F1
#
_cell.length_a   1.000
_cell.length_b   1.000
_cell.length_c   1.000
_cell.angle_alpha   90.00
_cell.angle_beta   90.00
_cell.angle_gamma   90.00
#
_symmetry.space_group_name_H-M   'P 1'
#
loop_
_entity.id
_entity.type
_entity.pdbx_description
1 polymer ?
#
loop_
_entity_poly.entity_id
_entity_poly.type
_entity_poly.pdbx_seq_one_letter_code
_entity_poly.pdbx_strand_id
1 'polypeptide(L)'
;MTRWLKGGNSVDDVINLLKIREDGAKVIASRKMEVLDDYIKLVNPKNYDQTSLAKTLSKTFGSEDKVLALLRTAKANGHTPNHVENSLMSKWLSEGQLPANVYQWRKLYKNVNDAFTADNLNKFTKYVDDFNLKDPSNKKSALTLYTDSFGDAAVAKKLVAAVGKRDTSSVAKKLQSQQLEGWINSGKSVDEMFTTLKIDIKKGVASWQLDVLEKFIMRKNGEQNVIKILSEKFGGNSNLATIVERASKPTETSALQNKQFAALVDKNIRPENFMSAVFGKVPASATNEQKTIAAKFQAFYSSL
;
A
#
# COMPACT_ATOMS: atom_id res chain seq x y z
N MET A 1 -40.30 5.86 -5.78
CA MET A 1 -39.77 6.74 -6.85
C MET A 1 -40.83 7.15 -7.87
N THR A 2 -41.46 6.25 -8.64
CA THR A 2 -42.46 6.62 -9.67
C THR A 2 -43.67 7.40 -9.15
N ARG A 3 -44.15 7.08 -7.93
CA ARG A 3 -45.23 7.85 -7.29
C ARG A 3 -44.81 9.29 -6.96
N TRP A 4 -43.59 9.50 -6.47
CA TRP A 4 -43.06 10.85 -6.20
C TRP A 4 -42.92 11.65 -7.50
N LEU A 5 -42.39 11.03 -8.56
CA LEU A 5 -42.26 11.69 -9.86
C LEU A 5 -43.63 12.10 -10.42
N LYS A 6 -44.62 11.19 -10.42
CA LYS A 6 -45.98 11.48 -10.89
C LYS A 6 -46.70 12.53 -10.04
N GLY A 7 -46.39 12.58 -8.74
CA GLY A 7 -46.91 13.58 -7.81
C GLY A 7 -46.25 14.96 -7.93
N GLY A 8 -45.27 15.13 -8.83
CA GLY A 8 -44.57 16.40 -9.02
C GLY A 8 -43.56 16.75 -7.92
N ASN A 9 -43.14 15.78 -7.11
CA ASN A 9 -42.16 16.03 -6.03
C ASN A 9 -40.81 16.48 -6.60
N SER A 10 -40.30 17.60 -6.12
CA SER A 10 -38.94 18.05 -6.37
C SER A 10 -37.92 17.17 -5.63
N VAL A 11 -36.63 17.34 -5.97
CA VAL A 11 -35.53 16.72 -5.20
C VAL A 11 -35.55 17.18 -3.74
N ASP A 12 -35.85 18.46 -3.48
CA ASP A 12 -35.93 19.01 -2.12
C ASP A 12 -37.11 18.39 -1.33
N ASP A 13 -38.23 18.07 -1.99
CA ASP A 13 -39.35 17.35 -1.35
C ASP A 13 -38.94 15.93 -0.94
N VAL A 14 -38.23 15.20 -1.82
CA VAL A 14 -37.75 13.84 -1.51
C VAL A 14 -36.71 13.86 -0.39
N ILE A 15 -35.86 14.88 -0.32
CA ILE A 15 -34.92 15.09 0.80
C ILE A 15 -35.67 15.22 2.13
N ASN A 16 -36.77 15.98 2.16
CA ASN A 16 -37.60 16.14 3.36
C ASN A 16 -38.34 14.83 3.70
N LEU A 17 -38.92 14.15 2.71
CA LEU A 17 -39.61 12.86 2.90
C LEU A 17 -38.66 11.78 3.43
N LEU A 18 -37.42 11.76 2.97
CA LEU A 18 -36.38 10.84 3.45
C LEU A 18 -35.78 11.29 4.78
N LYS A 19 -36.13 12.48 5.31
CA LYS A 19 -35.61 13.04 6.56
C LYS A 19 -34.09 13.20 6.56
N ILE A 20 -33.50 13.54 5.41
CA ILE A 20 -32.04 13.61 5.24
C ILE A 20 -31.39 14.63 6.19
N ARG A 21 -32.07 15.74 6.48
CA ARG A 21 -31.56 16.79 7.38
C ARG A 21 -31.57 16.35 8.85
N GLU A 22 -32.60 15.61 9.26
CA GLU A 22 -32.87 15.25 10.66
C GLU A 22 -31.99 14.09 11.13
N ASP A 23 -31.75 13.10 10.25
CA ASP A 23 -31.05 11.86 10.59
C ASP A 23 -29.52 12.02 10.75
N GLY A 24 -28.99 13.22 10.46
CA GLY A 24 -27.58 13.57 10.67
C GLY A 24 -26.60 12.59 10.01
N ALA A 25 -25.55 12.19 10.72
CA ALA A 25 -24.49 11.35 10.16
C ALA A 25 -24.95 9.91 9.81
N LYS A 26 -25.99 9.39 10.47
CA LYS A 26 -26.51 8.03 10.21
C LYS A 26 -27.08 7.92 8.79
N VAL A 27 -27.63 9.01 8.27
CA VAL A 27 -28.26 9.02 6.95
C VAL A 27 -27.25 8.83 5.82
N ILE A 28 -26.03 9.35 5.99
CA ILE A 28 -24.97 9.38 4.97
C ILE A 28 -24.47 7.97 4.60
N ALA A 29 -24.63 7.00 5.50
CA ALA A 29 -24.30 5.60 5.24
C ALA A 29 -25.53 4.72 5.00
N SER A 30 -26.73 5.31 4.92
CA SER A 30 -27.97 4.56 4.76
C SER A 30 -28.36 4.41 3.28
N ARG A 31 -29.23 3.44 3.00
CA ARG A 31 -29.88 3.26 1.69
C ARG A 31 -30.66 4.47 1.19
N LYS A 32 -30.95 5.44 2.06
CA LYS A 32 -31.59 6.71 1.65
C LYS A 32 -30.71 7.50 0.68
N MET A 33 -29.39 7.34 0.73
CA MET A 33 -28.48 7.99 -0.25
C MET A 33 -28.64 7.40 -1.65
N GLU A 34 -28.77 6.08 -1.77
CA GLU A 34 -29.02 5.39 -3.05
C GLU A 34 -30.37 5.81 -3.63
N VAL A 35 -31.42 5.82 -2.79
CA VAL A 35 -32.77 6.25 -3.21
C VAL A 35 -32.78 7.72 -3.65
N LEU A 36 -32.04 8.58 -2.96
CA LEU A 36 -31.93 9.99 -3.33
C LEU A 36 -31.19 10.15 -4.67
N ASP A 37 -30.07 9.47 -4.86
CA ASP A 37 -29.30 9.55 -6.11
C ASP A 37 -30.08 9.02 -7.32
N ASP A 38 -30.76 7.87 -7.17
CA ASP A 38 -31.66 7.33 -8.19
C ASP A 38 -32.79 8.30 -8.52
N TYR A 39 -33.32 9.02 -7.51
CA TYR A 39 -34.36 10.02 -7.74
C TYR A 39 -33.82 11.25 -8.46
N ILE A 40 -32.63 11.75 -8.11
CA ILE A 40 -31.96 12.85 -8.81
C ILE A 40 -31.78 12.49 -10.29
N LYS A 41 -31.32 11.26 -10.56
CA LYS A 41 -31.18 10.72 -11.92
C LYS A 41 -32.51 10.64 -12.66
N LEU A 42 -33.57 10.22 -11.97
CA LEU A 42 -34.91 10.09 -12.56
C LEU A 42 -35.52 11.45 -12.93
N VAL A 43 -35.33 12.47 -12.08
CA VAL A 43 -35.90 13.82 -12.31
C VAL A 43 -35.12 14.59 -13.36
N ASN A 44 -33.80 14.41 -13.43
CA ASN A 44 -32.95 15.18 -14.34
C ASN A 44 -31.97 14.29 -15.14
N PRO A 45 -32.47 13.36 -15.97
CA PRO A 45 -31.61 12.35 -16.60
C PRO A 45 -30.58 12.95 -17.57
N LYS A 46 -30.88 14.10 -18.19
CA LYS A 46 -29.97 14.75 -19.16
C LYS A 46 -28.77 15.44 -18.51
N ASN A 47 -28.94 15.97 -17.29
CA ASN A 47 -27.87 16.68 -16.58
C ASN A 47 -27.31 15.86 -15.40
N TYR A 48 -27.79 14.64 -15.21
CA TYR A 48 -27.29 13.75 -14.18
C TYR A 48 -25.88 13.27 -14.52
N ASP A 49 -25.00 13.35 -13.54
CA ASP A 49 -23.66 12.79 -13.56
C ASP A 49 -23.31 12.25 -12.17
N GLN A 50 -22.13 11.62 -12.05
CA GLN A 50 -21.64 11.06 -10.79
C GLN A 50 -21.41 12.12 -9.70
N THR A 51 -21.45 13.41 -10.03
CA THR A 51 -21.26 14.53 -9.08
C THR A 51 -22.58 15.04 -8.49
N SER A 52 -23.71 14.61 -9.06
CA SER A 52 -25.03 15.19 -8.80
C SER A 52 -25.49 14.99 -7.36
N LEU A 53 -25.23 13.83 -6.75
CA LEU A 53 -25.50 13.60 -5.34
C LEU A 53 -24.67 14.53 -4.45
N ALA A 54 -23.35 14.63 -4.67
CA ALA A 54 -22.48 15.50 -3.88
C ALA A 54 -22.89 16.98 -3.98
N LYS A 55 -23.22 17.47 -5.17
CA LYS A 55 -23.75 18.83 -5.39
C LYS A 55 -25.05 19.06 -4.62
N THR A 56 -25.99 18.12 -4.71
CA THR A 56 -27.26 18.15 -3.99
C THR A 56 -27.04 18.20 -2.47
N LEU A 57 -26.25 17.28 -1.92
CA LEU A 57 -25.96 17.23 -0.48
C LEU A 57 -25.24 18.49 0.02
N SER A 58 -24.32 19.04 -0.78
CA SER A 58 -23.63 20.29 -0.43
C SER A 58 -24.60 21.47 -0.33
N LYS A 59 -25.57 21.56 -1.25
CA LYS A 59 -26.68 22.52 -1.16
C LYS A 59 -27.59 22.24 0.05
N THR A 60 -27.94 20.98 0.30
CA THR A 60 -28.83 20.56 1.39
C THR A 60 -28.26 20.91 2.76
N PHE A 61 -27.00 20.57 3.00
CA PHE A 61 -26.33 20.81 4.28
C PHE A 61 -25.68 22.20 4.37
N GLY A 62 -25.54 22.90 3.24
CA GLY A 62 -25.08 24.28 3.12
C GLY A 62 -23.60 24.46 2.80
N SER A 63 -22.78 23.39 2.88
CA SER A 63 -21.42 23.39 2.36
C SER A 63 -20.91 21.96 2.16
N GLU A 64 -19.91 21.80 1.30
CA GLU A 64 -19.20 20.52 1.14
C GLU A 64 -18.47 20.11 2.42
N ASP A 65 -17.92 21.06 3.19
CA ASP A 65 -17.27 20.80 4.47
C ASP A 65 -18.19 20.14 5.49
N LYS A 66 -19.47 20.51 5.51
CA LYS A 66 -20.48 19.86 6.36
C LYS A 66 -20.75 18.42 5.91
N VAL A 67 -20.80 18.15 4.60
CA VAL A 67 -20.91 16.78 4.06
C VAL A 67 -19.69 15.94 4.47
N LEU A 68 -18.48 16.51 4.34
CA LEU A 68 -17.24 15.86 4.78
C LEU A 68 -17.22 15.61 6.30
N ALA A 69 -17.78 16.52 7.11
CA ALA A 69 -17.92 16.30 8.55
C ALA A 69 -18.85 15.10 8.85
N LEU A 70 -20.01 15.02 8.20
CA LEU A 70 -20.94 13.90 8.36
C LEU A 70 -20.32 12.57 7.91
N LEU A 71 -19.58 12.55 6.80
CA LEU A 71 -18.81 11.38 6.35
C LEU A 71 -17.82 10.90 7.40
N ARG A 72 -17.09 11.82 8.03
CA ARG A 72 -16.12 11.49 9.08
C ARG A 72 -16.82 10.92 10.31
N THR A 73 -17.94 11.51 10.74
CA THR A 73 -18.74 10.98 11.85
C THR A 73 -19.29 9.58 11.52
N ALA A 74 -19.80 9.36 10.31
CA ALA A 74 -20.28 8.05 9.88
C ALA A 74 -19.16 7.00 9.92
N LYS A 75 -17.97 7.32 9.39
CA LYS A 75 -16.79 6.43 9.43
C LYS A 75 -16.32 6.16 10.86
N ALA A 76 -16.31 7.17 11.73
CA ALA A 76 -15.97 6.99 13.15
C ALA A 76 -16.96 6.06 13.88
N ASN A 77 -18.21 6.02 13.43
CA ASN A 77 -19.23 5.11 13.94
C ASN A 77 -19.22 3.72 13.24
N GLY A 78 -18.17 3.40 12.47
CA GLY A 78 -18.01 2.10 11.82
C GLY A 78 -18.79 1.93 10.51
N HIS A 79 -19.37 3.00 9.97
CA HIS A 79 -20.09 2.93 8.70
C HIS A 79 -19.17 3.15 7.48
N THR A 80 -19.60 2.67 6.32
CA THR A 80 -18.87 2.80 5.05
C THR A 80 -19.70 3.57 4.01
N PRO A 81 -19.71 4.92 4.06
CA PRO A 81 -20.57 5.76 3.22
C PRO A 81 -20.03 5.93 1.78
N ASN A 82 -19.83 4.82 1.07
CA ASN A 82 -19.18 4.77 -0.23
C ASN A 82 -19.89 5.60 -1.30
N HIS A 83 -21.22 5.63 -1.28
CA HIS A 83 -22.00 6.30 -2.32
C HIS A 83 -21.74 7.82 -2.32
N VAL A 84 -21.81 8.45 -1.14
CA VAL A 84 -21.51 9.87 -0.98
C VAL A 84 -20.02 10.17 -1.22
N GLU A 85 -19.11 9.32 -0.71
CA GLU A 85 -17.67 9.51 -0.91
C GLU A 85 -17.28 9.43 -2.39
N ASN A 86 -17.82 8.46 -3.14
CA ASN A 86 -17.55 8.31 -4.57
C ASN A 86 -18.09 9.49 -5.38
N SER A 87 -19.26 10.02 -5.00
CA SER A 87 -19.81 11.21 -5.66
C SER A 87 -18.94 12.45 -5.42
N LEU A 88 -18.43 12.64 -4.19
CA LEU A 88 -17.47 13.72 -3.89
C LEU A 88 -16.17 13.57 -4.67
N MET A 89 -15.61 12.35 -4.72
CA MET A 89 -14.38 12.10 -5.50
C MET A 89 -14.59 12.37 -6.99
N SER A 90 -15.75 12.00 -7.54
CA SER A 90 -16.11 12.30 -8.93
C SER A 90 -16.24 13.81 -9.16
N LYS A 91 -16.85 14.53 -8.21
CA LYS A 91 -16.96 15.99 -8.24
C LYS A 91 -15.58 16.65 -8.25
N TRP A 92 -14.70 16.31 -7.31
CA TRP A 92 -13.34 16.84 -7.23
C TRP A 92 -12.55 16.57 -8.52
N LEU A 93 -12.68 15.37 -9.09
CA LEU A 93 -12.04 15.01 -10.35
C LEU A 93 -12.62 15.79 -11.54
N SER A 94 -13.92 16.12 -11.53
CA SER A 94 -14.56 16.95 -12.57
C SER A 94 -14.12 18.41 -12.49
N GLU A 95 -13.83 18.89 -11.28
CA GLU A 95 -13.38 20.25 -10.98
C GLU A 95 -11.85 20.41 -11.11
N GLY A 96 -11.13 19.35 -11.51
CA GLY A 96 -9.68 19.38 -11.66
C GLY A 96 -8.92 19.54 -10.34
N GLN A 97 -9.53 19.13 -9.21
CA GLN A 97 -8.89 19.27 -7.90
C GLN A 97 -7.62 18.44 -7.81
N LEU A 98 -6.54 19.09 -7.38
CA LEU A 98 -5.25 18.44 -7.26
C LEU A 98 -5.31 17.27 -6.27
N PRO A 99 -4.63 16.14 -6.54
CA PRO A 99 -4.46 15.04 -5.59
C PRO A 99 -4.05 15.45 -4.19
N ALA A 100 -3.22 16.49 -4.04
CA ALA A 100 -2.82 17.02 -2.73
C ALA A 100 -4.02 17.56 -1.93
N ASN A 101 -4.96 18.26 -2.58
CA ASN A 101 -6.18 18.77 -1.93
C ASN A 101 -7.05 17.61 -1.44
N VAL A 102 -7.28 16.61 -2.31
CA VAL A 102 -8.09 15.43 -1.96
C VAL A 102 -7.45 14.62 -0.83
N TYR A 103 -6.12 14.51 -0.83
CA TYR A 103 -5.36 13.86 0.24
C TYR A 103 -5.56 14.57 1.59
N GLN A 104 -5.58 15.91 1.59
CA GLN A 104 -5.85 16.75 2.77
C GLN A 104 -7.31 16.64 3.23
N TRP A 105 -8.29 16.78 2.33
CA TRP A 105 -9.71 16.72 2.67
C TRP A 105 -10.13 15.36 3.23
N ARG A 106 -9.54 14.28 2.69
CA ARG A 106 -9.71 12.91 3.21
C ARG A 106 -8.84 12.60 4.44
N LYS A 107 -8.01 13.55 4.90
CA LYS A 107 -7.13 13.44 6.09
C LYS A 107 -6.19 12.22 6.05
N LEU A 108 -5.75 11.83 4.85
CA LEU A 108 -4.94 10.62 4.66
C LEU A 108 -3.53 10.75 5.25
N TYR A 109 -3.04 11.98 5.46
CA TYR A 109 -1.75 12.25 6.10
C TYR A 109 -1.71 11.96 7.61
N LYS A 110 -2.86 11.80 8.27
CA LYS A 110 -2.91 11.76 9.75
C LYS A 110 -2.41 10.46 10.36
N ASN A 111 -2.69 9.32 9.72
CA ASN A 111 -2.39 8.01 10.27
C ASN A 111 -2.02 7.04 9.15
N VAL A 112 -0.82 6.48 9.25
CA VAL A 112 -0.27 5.56 8.24
C VAL A 112 -1.03 4.22 8.16
N ASN A 113 -1.69 3.78 9.23
CA ASN A 113 -2.51 2.57 9.18
C ASN A 113 -3.79 2.83 8.39
N ASP A 114 -4.46 3.95 8.68
CA ASP A 114 -5.72 4.34 8.03
C ASP A 114 -5.50 4.61 6.53
N ALA A 115 -4.42 5.31 6.20
CA ALA A 115 -4.05 5.67 4.83
C ALA A 115 -3.83 4.45 3.92
N PHE A 116 -3.40 3.32 4.50
CA PHE A 116 -3.12 2.06 3.82
C PHE A 116 -4.18 0.97 4.08
N THR A 117 -5.38 1.35 4.56
CA THR A 117 -6.54 0.46 4.46
C THR A 117 -6.87 0.19 2.99
N ALA A 118 -7.50 -0.95 2.70
CA ALA A 118 -7.81 -1.33 1.33
C ALA A 118 -8.65 -0.27 0.62
N ASP A 119 -9.64 0.28 1.31
CA ASP A 119 -10.49 1.34 0.80
C ASP A 119 -9.71 2.61 0.47
N ASN A 120 -8.93 3.14 1.42
CA ASN A 120 -8.22 4.40 1.24
C ASN A 120 -7.12 4.31 0.19
N LEU A 121 -6.32 3.23 0.21
CA LEU A 121 -5.22 3.04 -0.72
C LEU A 121 -5.71 2.92 -2.17
N ASN A 122 -6.74 2.10 -2.40
CA ASN A 122 -7.31 1.91 -3.73
C ASN A 122 -7.99 3.18 -4.25
N LYS A 123 -8.87 3.80 -3.45
CA LYS A 123 -9.58 5.03 -3.87
C LYS A 123 -8.63 6.17 -4.17
N PHE A 124 -7.65 6.42 -3.29
CA PHE A 124 -6.74 7.54 -3.49
C PHE A 124 -5.82 7.31 -4.69
N THR A 125 -5.23 6.13 -4.81
CA THR A 125 -4.38 5.81 -5.98
C THR A 125 -5.17 5.92 -7.28
N LYS A 126 -6.41 5.40 -7.31
CA LYS A 126 -7.30 5.55 -8.46
C LYS A 126 -7.60 7.01 -8.78
N TYR A 127 -7.84 7.85 -7.78
CA TYR A 127 -8.07 9.28 -8.00
C TYR A 127 -6.86 9.94 -8.68
N VAL A 128 -5.65 9.65 -8.22
CA VAL A 128 -4.42 10.18 -8.84
C VAL A 128 -4.24 9.69 -10.27
N ASP A 129 -4.54 8.41 -10.53
CA ASP A 129 -4.49 7.84 -11.87
C ASP A 129 -5.50 8.52 -12.81
N ASP A 130 -6.76 8.63 -12.38
CA ASP A 130 -7.81 9.27 -13.17
C ASP A 130 -7.50 10.77 -13.40
N PHE A 131 -6.89 11.46 -12.43
CA PHE A 131 -6.41 12.83 -12.57
C PHE A 131 -5.31 12.92 -13.64
N ASN A 132 -4.30 12.04 -13.57
CA ASN A 132 -3.18 12.03 -14.50
C ASN A 132 -3.58 11.64 -15.93
N LEU A 133 -4.66 10.89 -16.10
CA LEU A 133 -5.24 10.59 -17.41
C LEU A 133 -5.90 11.84 -18.04
N LYS A 134 -6.48 12.72 -17.22
CA LYS A 134 -7.09 13.97 -17.67
C LYS A 134 -6.06 15.08 -17.93
N ASP A 135 -4.98 15.12 -17.16
CA ASP A 135 -3.88 16.08 -17.32
C ASP A 135 -2.52 15.34 -17.45
N PRO A 136 -2.21 14.78 -18.63
CA PRO A 136 -0.97 14.04 -18.85
C PRO A 136 0.30 14.91 -18.73
N SER A 137 0.18 16.24 -18.88
CA SER A 137 1.29 17.19 -18.78
C SER A 137 1.73 17.47 -17.34
N ASN A 138 0.83 17.32 -16.36
CA ASN A 138 1.09 17.68 -14.96
C ASN A 138 0.89 16.51 -14.00
N LYS A 139 1.49 15.36 -14.37
CA LYS A 139 1.33 14.12 -13.60
C LYS A 139 1.72 14.32 -12.14
N LYS A 140 0.86 13.83 -11.25
CA LYS A 140 1.06 13.80 -9.80
C LYS A 140 1.33 12.39 -9.31
N SER A 141 1.97 12.29 -8.15
CA SER A 141 2.41 11.02 -7.56
C SER A 141 1.69 10.78 -6.24
N ALA A 142 0.89 9.71 -6.18
CA ALA A 142 0.28 9.25 -4.93
C ALA A 142 1.38 8.83 -3.93
N LEU A 143 2.42 8.16 -4.44
CA LEU A 143 3.55 7.72 -3.64
C LEU A 143 4.24 8.88 -2.94
N THR A 144 4.47 9.99 -3.65
CA THR A 144 5.14 11.19 -3.09
C THR A 144 4.33 11.75 -1.93
N LEU A 145 3.01 11.87 -2.06
CA LEU A 145 2.16 12.35 -0.97
C LEU A 145 2.21 11.44 0.27
N TYR A 146 2.27 10.12 0.07
CA TYR A 146 2.47 9.18 1.16
C TYR A 146 3.86 9.29 1.79
N THR A 147 4.93 9.40 1.01
CA THR A 147 6.31 9.51 1.52
C THR A 147 6.57 10.83 2.22
N ASP A 148 6.00 11.93 1.72
CA ASP A 148 6.10 13.24 2.37
C ASP A 148 5.42 13.25 3.75
N SER A 149 4.35 12.45 3.91
CA SER A 149 3.60 12.35 5.16
C SER A 149 4.25 11.40 6.18
N PHE A 150 4.81 10.28 5.71
CA PHE A 150 5.16 9.15 6.57
C PHE A 150 6.64 8.73 6.50
N GLY A 151 7.37 9.21 5.51
CA GLY A 151 8.74 8.80 5.19
C GLY A 151 8.83 7.47 4.45
N ASP A 152 9.94 7.28 3.72
CA ASP A 152 10.19 6.11 2.87
C ASP A 152 10.03 4.77 3.58
N ALA A 153 10.68 4.59 4.74
CA ALA A 153 10.64 3.34 5.49
C ALA A 153 9.22 2.91 5.89
N ALA A 154 8.41 3.86 6.36
CA ALA A 154 7.05 3.55 6.82
C ALA A 154 6.15 3.18 5.63
N VAL A 155 6.27 3.91 4.52
CA VAL A 155 5.56 3.62 3.27
C VAL A 155 5.97 2.26 2.71
N ALA A 156 7.27 1.98 2.62
CA ALA A 156 7.80 0.71 2.11
C ALA A 156 7.25 -0.47 2.94
N LYS A 157 7.31 -0.37 4.27
CA LYS A 157 6.75 -1.39 5.18
C LYS A 157 5.25 -1.62 4.94
N LYS A 158 4.47 -0.56 4.75
CA LYS A 158 3.03 -0.68 4.47
C LYS A 158 2.75 -1.31 3.12
N LEU A 159 3.52 -0.95 2.10
CA LEU A 159 3.39 -1.53 0.77
C LEU A 159 3.71 -3.03 0.78
N VAL A 160 4.79 -3.46 1.45
CA VAL A 160 5.10 -4.90 1.63
C VAL A 160 3.92 -5.64 2.25
N ALA A 161 3.34 -5.11 3.32
CA ALA A 161 2.18 -5.74 3.97
C ALA A 161 0.92 -5.74 3.07
N ALA A 162 0.71 -4.70 2.27
CA ALA A 162 -0.43 -4.57 1.38
C ALA A 162 -0.32 -5.49 0.14
N VAL A 163 0.88 -5.85 -0.30
CA VAL A 163 1.09 -6.84 -1.38
C VAL A 163 0.51 -8.20 -1.01
N GLY A 164 0.59 -8.58 0.26
CA GLY A 164 0.09 -9.86 0.78
C GLY A 164 -1.43 -9.96 0.91
N LYS A 165 -2.19 -8.90 0.63
CA LYS A 165 -3.66 -8.89 0.74
C LYS A 165 -4.30 -8.81 -0.64
N ARG A 166 -5.28 -9.67 -0.91
CA ARG A 166 -5.99 -9.77 -2.19
C ARG A 166 -6.46 -8.40 -2.70
N ASP A 167 -7.12 -7.62 -1.84
CA ASP A 167 -7.78 -6.38 -2.24
C ASP A 167 -6.82 -5.21 -2.48
N THR A 168 -5.55 -5.30 -2.04
CA THR A 168 -4.56 -4.23 -2.20
C THR A 168 -3.35 -4.64 -3.04
N SER A 169 -3.22 -5.92 -3.40
CA SER A 169 -2.00 -6.47 -4.00
C SER A 169 -1.59 -5.72 -5.27
N SER A 170 -2.55 -5.45 -6.16
CA SER A 170 -2.28 -4.77 -7.44
C SER A 170 -1.76 -3.34 -7.24
N VAL A 171 -2.48 -2.52 -6.47
CA VAL A 171 -2.06 -1.13 -6.19
C VAL A 171 -0.75 -1.10 -5.41
N ALA A 172 -0.58 -1.97 -4.42
CA ALA A 172 0.64 -2.02 -3.63
C ALA A 172 1.86 -2.39 -4.47
N LYS A 173 1.75 -3.37 -5.38
CA LYS A 173 2.82 -3.73 -6.33
C LYS A 173 3.18 -2.55 -7.23
N LYS A 174 2.18 -1.87 -7.79
CA LYS A 174 2.40 -0.66 -8.61
C LYS A 174 3.19 0.40 -7.83
N LEU A 175 2.77 0.72 -6.61
CA LEU A 175 3.46 1.71 -5.77
C LEU A 175 4.85 1.24 -5.32
N GLN A 176 5.06 -0.07 -5.05
CA GLN A 176 6.41 -0.61 -4.80
C GLN A 176 7.33 -0.44 -6.01
N SER A 177 6.85 -0.74 -7.22
CA SER A 177 7.64 -0.54 -8.44
C SER A 177 8.03 0.93 -8.61
N GLN A 178 7.08 1.86 -8.44
CA GLN A 178 7.35 3.30 -8.48
C GLN A 178 8.36 3.73 -7.41
N GLN A 179 8.27 3.17 -6.19
CA GLN A 179 9.19 3.47 -5.11
C GLN A 179 10.62 3.02 -5.41
N LEU A 180 10.78 1.79 -5.91
CA LEU A 180 12.08 1.25 -6.32
C LEU A 180 12.67 2.04 -7.50
N GLU A 181 11.87 2.33 -8.52
CA GLU A 181 12.29 3.13 -9.67
C GLU A 181 12.69 4.55 -9.25
N GLY A 182 11.92 5.19 -8.38
CA GLY A 182 12.22 6.51 -7.85
C GLY A 182 13.59 6.54 -7.16
N TRP A 183 13.87 5.57 -6.29
CA TRP A 183 15.17 5.46 -5.63
C TRP A 183 16.33 5.17 -6.60
N ILE A 184 16.11 4.30 -7.61
CA ILE A 184 17.13 3.98 -8.61
C ILE A 184 17.44 5.21 -9.48
N ASN A 185 16.40 5.89 -9.97
CA ASN A 185 16.53 7.06 -10.84
C ASN A 185 17.11 8.27 -10.10
N SER A 186 16.88 8.37 -8.78
CA SER A 186 17.55 9.37 -7.94
C SER A 186 19.01 9.03 -7.62
N GLY A 187 19.55 7.95 -8.19
CA GLY A 187 20.94 7.56 -8.01
C GLY A 187 21.27 6.89 -6.66
N LYS A 188 20.28 6.54 -5.82
CA LYS A 188 20.56 5.96 -4.50
C LYS A 188 21.44 4.71 -4.62
N SER A 189 22.43 4.64 -3.74
CA SER A 189 23.30 3.49 -3.54
C SER A 189 22.67 2.47 -2.60
N VAL A 190 23.24 1.26 -2.56
CA VAL A 190 22.81 0.23 -1.60
C VAL A 190 23.08 0.69 -0.16
N ASP A 191 24.16 1.43 0.09
CA ASP A 191 24.46 1.97 1.44
C ASP A 191 23.40 2.97 1.91
N GLU A 192 22.97 3.87 1.04
CA GLU A 192 21.90 4.81 1.36
C GLU A 192 20.55 4.11 1.61
N MET A 193 20.35 2.91 1.07
CA MET A 193 19.16 2.11 1.38
C MET A 193 19.12 1.61 2.82
N PHE A 194 20.27 1.40 3.47
CA PHE A 194 20.29 1.07 4.91
C PHE A 194 19.72 2.22 5.74
N THR A 195 20.12 3.46 5.43
CA THR A 195 19.55 4.65 6.10
C THR A 195 18.08 4.84 5.72
N THR A 196 17.74 4.71 4.43
CA THR A 196 16.36 4.91 3.92
C THR A 196 15.37 3.93 4.54
N LEU A 197 15.76 2.66 4.70
CA LEU A 197 14.95 1.60 5.29
C LEU A 197 15.13 1.46 6.81
N LYS A 198 16.00 2.28 7.42
CA LYS A 198 16.35 2.24 8.84
C LYS A 198 16.85 0.86 9.30
N ILE A 199 17.72 0.25 8.49
CA ILE A 199 18.35 -1.05 8.81
C ILE A 199 19.47 -0.83 9.81
N ASP A 200 19.36 -1.47 10.97
CA ASP A 200 20.42 -1.53 11.98
C ASP A 200 20.74 -3.01 12.21
N ILE A 201 21.85 -3.47 11.62
CA ILE A 201 22.25 -4.89 11.67
C ILE A 201 22.39 -5.38 13.11
N LYS A 202 22.83 -4.51 14.04
CA LYS A 202 23.00 -4.88 15.45
C LYS A 202 21.66 -5.09 16.16
N LYS A 203 20.62 -4.38 15.75
CA LYS A 203 19.24 -4.55 16.25
C LYS A 203 18.44 -5.63 15.51
N GLY A 204 19.02 -6.18 14.45
CA GLY A 204 18.39 -7.16 13.58
C GLY A 204 17.73 -6.53 12.36
N VAL A 205 17.53 -7.34 11.33
CA VAL A 205 16.93 -6.94 10.06
C VAL A 205 15.54 -7.57 9.97
N ALA A 206 14.51 -6.74 9.83
CA ALA A 206 13.15 -7.24 9.68
C ALA A 206 12.92 -7.82 8.28
N SER A 207 12.04 -8.82 8.17
CA SER A 207 11.67 -9.47 6.91
C SER A 207 11.29 -8.47 5.80
N TRP A 208 10.50 -7.44 6.13
CA TRP A 208 10.10 -6.42 5.15
C TRP A 208 11.26 -5.53 4.68
N GLN A 209 12.27 -5.30 5.53
CA GLN A 209 13.46 -4.52 5.13
C GLN A 209 14.30 -5.33 4.14
N LEU A 210 14.46 -6.63 4.43
CA LEU A 210 15.20 -7.55 3.58
C LEU A 210 14.52 -7.73 2.21
N ASP A 211 13.20 -7.90 2.18
CA ASP A 211 12.41 -7.97 0.93
C ASP A 211 12.59 -6.72 0.05
N VAL A 212 12.53 -5.53 0.65
CA VAL A 212 12.70 -4.27 -0.11
C VAL A 212 14.13 -4.10 -0.59
N LEU A 213 15.13 -4.42 0.25
CA LEU A 213 16.54 -4.32 -0.10
C LEU A 213 16.93 -5.32 -1.21
N GLU A 214 16.44 -6.56 -1.13
CA GLU A 214 16.60 -7.59 -2.17
C GLU A 214 16.06 -7.09 -3.51
N LYS A 215 14.80 -6.63 -3.54
CA LYS A 215 14.16 -6.13 -4.77
C LYS A 215 14.88 -4.91 -5.35
N PHE A 216 15.39 -4.03 -4.50
CA PHE A 216 16.18 -2.88 -4.92
C PHE A 216 17.47 -3.31 -5.60
N ILE A 217 18.26 -4.20 -4.98
CA ILE A 217 19.52 -4.71 -5.55
C ILE A 217 19.24 -5.49 -6.83
N MET A 218 18.22 -6.35 -6.84
CA MET A 218 17.84 -7.11 -8.02
C MET A 218 17.53 -6.20 -9.21
N ARG A 219 16.72 -5.14 -9.00
CA ARG A 219 16.34 -4.20 -10.07
C ARG A 219 17.49 -3.28 -10.49
N LYS A 220 18.37 -2.89 -9.57
CA LYS A 220 19.49 -1.98 -9.85
C LYS A 220 20.73 -2.67 -10.42
N ASN A 221 21.04 -3.87 -9.93
CA ASN A 221 22.32 -4.56 -10.15
C ASN A 221 22.18 -5.92 -10.83
N GLY A 222 20.95 -6.44 -11.02
CA GLY A 222 20.71 -7.77 -11.57
C GLY A 222 20.67 -8.86 -10.50
N GLU A 223 19.88 -9.90 -10.77
CA GLU A 223 19.60 -11.00 -9.85
C GLU A 223 20.86 -11.75 -9.39
N GLN A 224 21.80 -11.98 -10.31
CA GLN A 224 23.07 -12.65 -10.06
C GLN A 224 23.96 -11.94 -9.03
N ASN A 225 23.75 -10.63 -8.83
CA ASN A 225 24.56 -9.82 -7.91
C ASN A 225 23.95 -9.68 -6.51
N VAL A 226 22.71 -10.14 -6.31
CA VAL A 226 21.98 -9.96 -5.04
C VAL A 226 22.73 -10.56 -3.86
N ILE A 227 23.09 -11.85 -3.93
CA ILE A 227 23.76 -12.54 -2.81
C ILE A 227 25.15 -11.96 -2.56
N LYS A 228 25.92 -11.66 -3.60
CA LYS A 228 27.25 -11.05 -3.48
C LYS A 228 27.16 -9.71 -2.71
N ILE A 229 26.30 -8.81 -3.16
CA ILE A 229 26.14 -7.48 -2.57
C ILE A 229 25.61 -7.59 -1.14
N LEU A 230 24.60 -8.41 -0.88
CA LEU A 230 24.07 -8.59 0.47
C LEU A 230 25.13 -9.19 1.42
N SER A 231 25.93 -10.16 0.97
CA SER A 231 27.06 -10.67 1.74
C SER A 231 28.07 -9.58 2.07
N GLU A 232 28.47 -8.75 1.11
CA GLU A 232 29.38 -7.62 1.35
C GLU A 232 28.80 -6.63 2.37
N LYS A 233 27.53 -6.23 2.20
CA LYS A 233 26.86 -5.24 3.05
C LYS A 233 26.55 -5.73 4.46
N PHE A 234 26.32 -7.02 4.64
CA PHE A 234 26.08 -7.61 5.96
C PHE A 234 27.36 -8.12 6.65
N GLY A 235 28.53 -7.96 6.04
CA GLY A 235 29.81 -8.33 6.66
C GLY A 235 30.17 -9.82 6.52
N GLY A 236 29.74 -10.45 5.43
CA GLY A 236 30.13 -11.80 5.02
C GLY A 236 29.00 -12.82 4.99
N ASN A 237 29.31 -14.01 4.46
CA ASN A 237 28.34 -15.09 4.28
C ASN A 237 27.71 -15.58 5.60
N SER A 238 28.51 -15.65 6.68
CA SER A 238 28.04 -16.01 8.03
C SER A 238 26.91 -15.10 8.50
N ASN A 239 27.11 -13.78 8.40
CA ASN A 239 26.13 -12.79 8.83
C ASN A 239 24.91 -12.79 7.92
N LEU A 240 25.10 -12.86 6.59
CA LEU A 240 23.98 -12.97 5.66
C LEU A 240 23.12 -14.20 5.98
N ALA A 241 23.74 -15.38 6.16
CA ALA A 241 23.01 -16.61 6.45
C ALA A 241 22.17 -16.50 7.73
N THR A 242 22.76 -15.92 8.77
CA THR A 242 22.08 -15.69 10.05
C THR A 242 20.95 -14.68 9.93
N ILE A 243 21.15 -13.57 9.20
CA ILE A 243 20.14 -12.54 8.98
C ILE A 243 18.96 -13.09 8.18
N VAL A 244 19.23 -13.81 7.10
CA VAL A 244 18.20 -14.40 6.26
C VAL A 244 17.39 -15.44 7.04
N GLU A 245 18.05 -16.28 7.84
CA GLU A 245 17.39 -17.26 8.71
C GLU A 245 16.44 -16.57 9.69
N ARG A 246 16.91 -15.54 10.41
CA ARG A 246 16.11 -14.79 11.40
C ARG A 246 14.97 -13.98 10.79
N ALA A 247 15.16 -13.49 9.57
CA ALA A 247 14.13 -12.73 8.84
C ALA A 247 13.08 -13.63 8.17
N SER A 248 13.36 -14.93 8.06
CA SER A 248 12.47 -15.94 7.48
C SER A 248 11.58 -16.58 8.55
N LYS A 249 10.52 -17.28 8.13
CA LYS A 249 9.76 -18.13 9.05
C LYS A 249 10.60 -19.37 9.41
N PRO A 250 10.62 -19.84 10.67
CA PRO A 250 11.55 -20.88 11.11
C PRO A 250 11.46 -22.20 10.32
N THR A 251 10.25 -22.55 9.88
CA THR A 251 9.94 -23.88 9.33
C THR A 251 10.14 -24.00 7.82
N GLU A 252 10.40 -22.91 7.10
CA GLU A 252 10.51 -22.92 5.64
C GLU A 252 11.74 -22.14 5.15
N THR A 253 12.43 -22.69 4.15
CA THR A 253 13.53 -22.02 3.47
C THR A 253 12.95 -20.91 2.60
N SER A 254 13.33 -19.65 2.85
CA SER A 254 12.83 -18.53 2.04
C SER A 254 13.45 -18.54 0.64
N ALA A 255 12.80 -17.87 -0.31
CA ALA A 255 13.33 -17.73 -1.68
C ALA A 255 14.76 -17.14 -1.69
N LEU A 256 15.03 -16.15 -0.83
CA LEU A 256 16.35 -15.55 -0.68
C LEU A 256 17.37 -16.52 -0.07
N GLN A 257 16.95 -17.37 0.88
CA GLN A 257 17.83 -18.40 1.44
C GLN A 257 18.18 -19.47 0.39
N ASN A 258 17.23 -19.86 -0.45
CA ASN A 258 17.51 -20.73 -1.59
C ASN A 258 18.49 -20.08 -2.59
N LYS A 259 18.33 -18.79 -2.90
CA LYS A 259 19.32 -18.05 -3.73
C LYS A 259 20.70 -18.04 -3.09
N GLN A 260 20.77 -17.86 -1.77
CA GLN A 260 22.03 -17.92 -1.03
C GLN A 260 22.68 -19.30 -1.15
N PHE A 261 21.90 -20.37 -0.98
CA PHE A 261 22.41 -21.74 -1.09
C PHE A 261 22.87 -22.08 -2.51
N ALA A 262 22.11 -21.70 -3.54
CA ALA A 262 22.54 -21.85 -4.94
C ALA A 262 23.89 -21.16 -5.18
N ALA A 263 24.05 -19.91 -4.72
CA ALA A 263 25.31 -19.17 -4.85
C ALA A 263 26.49 -19.79 -4.08
N LEU A 264 26.24 -20.59 -3.05
CA LEU A 264 27.28 -21.37 -2.36
C LEU A 264 27.65 -22.64 -3.16
N VAL A 265 26.66 -23.31 -3.75
CA VAL A 265 26.89 -24.48 -4.63
C VAL A 265 27.69 -24.08 -5.86
N ASP A 266 27.40 -22.93 -6.48
CA ASP A 266 28.17 -22.38 -7.59
C ASP A 266 29.64 -22.11 -7.23
N LYS A 267 29.93 -21.93 -5.93
CA LYS A 267 31.28 -21.79 -5.37
C LYS A 267 31.88 -23.12 -4.89
N ASN A 268 31.29 -24.24 -5.31
CA ASN A 268 31.70 -25.60 -4.96
C ASN A 268 31.69 -25.89 -3.44
N ILE A 269 30.80 -25.21 -2.70
CA ILE A 269 30.54 -25.53 -1.30
C ILE A 269 29.58 -26.72 -1.24
N ARG A 270 29.91 -27.71 -0.40
CA ARG A 270 29.20 -28.97 -0.22
C ARG A 270 28.77 -29.12 1.24
N PRO A 271 27.79 -29.99 1.56
CA PRO A 271 27.37 -30.19 2.94
C PRO A 271 28.53 -30.47 3.90
N GLU A 272 29.51 -31.28 3.47
CA GLU A 272 30.70 -31.67 4.23
C GLU A 272 31.54 -30.47 4.72
N ASN A 273 31.69 -29.44 3.88
CA ASN A 273 32.56 -28.29 4.16
C ASN A 273 31.79 -27.00 4.48
N PHE A 274 30.46 -27.02 4.42
CA PHE A 274 29.59 -25.85 4.63
C PHE A 274 29.88 -25.12 5.93
N MET A 275 29.98 -25.85 7.06
CA MET A 275 30.19 -25.22 8.37
C MET A 275 31.52 -24.45 8.43
N SER A 276 32.58 -25.02 7.84
CA SER A 276 33.88 -24.37 7.77
C SER A 276 33.86 -23.19 6.80
N ALA A 277 33.30 -23.38 5.60
CA ALA A 277 33.31 -22.37 4.55
C ALA A 277 32.41 -21.15 4.84
N VAL A 278 31.26 -21.35 5.48
CA VAL A 278 30.29 -20.28 5.76
C VAL A 278 30.52 -19.65 7.12
N PHE A 279 30.81 -20.45 8.14
CA PHE A 279 30.90 -19.99 9.52
C PHE A 279 32.31 -20.00 10.11
N GLY A 280 33.32 -20.54 9.41
CA GLY A 280 34.68 -20.65 9.95
C GLY A 280 34.77 -21.60 11.15
N LYS A 281 33.86 -22.58 11.25
CA LYS A 281 33.72 -23.45 12.43
C LYS A 281 33.70 -24.93 12.07
N VAL A 282 34.03 -25.76 13.06
CA VAL A 282 33.75 -27.19 13.04
C VAL A 282 32.32 -27.45 13.55
N PRO A 283 31.61 -28.50 13.09
CA PRO A 283 30.22 -28.77 13.49
C PRO A 283 29.99 -28.84 15.00
N ALA A 284 30.98 -29.34 15.77
CA ALA A 284 30.89 -29.46 17.22
C ALA A 284 30.81 -28.10 17.95
N SER A 285 31.44 -27.04 17.42
CA SER A 285 31.47 -25.70 18.03
C SER A 285 30.42 -24.73 17.44
N ALA A 286 29.60 -25.22 16.51
CA ALA A 286 28.52 -24.45 15.89
C ALA A 286 27.34 -24.24 16.85
N THR A 287 26.71 -23.07 16.78
CA THR A 287 25.46 -22.80 17.52
C THR A 287 24.31 -23.62 16.94
N ASN A 288 23.20 -23.76 17.69
CA ASN A 288 22.01 -24.43 17.19
C ASN A 288 21.47 -23.77 15.91
N GLU A 289 21.48 -22.44 15.85
CA GLU A 289 21.09 -21.68 14.65
C GLU A 289 21.97 -22.03 13.44
N GLN A 290 23.30 -22.07 13.62
CA GLN A 290 24.24 -22.44 12.55
C GLN A 290 24.01 -23.88 12.07
N LYS A 291 23.72 -24.81 12.99
CA LYS A 291 23.37 -26.20 12.67
C LYS A 291 22.06 -26.29 11.90
N THR A 292 21.04 -25.51 12.27
CA THR A 292 19.77 -25.41 11.55
C THR A 292 19.98 -24.94 10.11
N ILE A 293 20.79 -23.88 9.91
CA ILE A 293 21.11 -23.38 8.57
C ILE A 293 21.86 -24.45 7.76
N ALA A 294 22.84 -25.14 8.36
CA ALA A 294 23.57 -26.22 7.70
C ALA A 294 22.65 -27.39 7.29
N ALA A 295 21.69 -27.76 8.15
CA ALA A 295 20.69 -28.78 7.82
C ALA A 295 19.79 -28.36 6.65
N LYS A 296 19.35 -27.08 6.62
CA LYS A 296 18.59 -26.53 5.48
C LYS A 296 19.42 -26.55 4.18
N PHE A 297 20.70 -26.21 4.26
CA PHE A 297 21.61 -26.29 3.11
C PHE A 297 21.79 -27.73 2.62
N GLN A 298 21.97 -28.70 3.52
CA GLN A 298 22.07 -30.12 3.17
C GLN A 298 20.79 -30.62 2.48
N ALA A 299 19.61 -30.25 2.99
CA ALA A 299 18.33 -30.59 2.37
C ALA A 299 18.19 -29.98 0.97
N PHE A 300 18.56 -28.70 0.81
CA PHE A 300 18.60 -28.03 -0.49
C PHE A 300 19.55 -28.74 -1.47
N TYR A 301 20.78 -29.03 -1.05
CA TYR A 301 21.80 -29.69 -1.88
C TYR A 301 21.36 -31.08 -2.34
N SER A 302 20.69 -31.83 -1.46
CA SER A 302 20.19 -33.18 -1.78
C SER A 302 19.01 -33.17 -2.74
N SER A 303 18.39 -32.01 -2.97
CA SER A 303 17.26 -31.83 -3.89
C SER A 303 17.65 -31.31 -5.28
N LEU A 304 18.93 -31.03 -5.51
CA LEU A 304 19.48 -30.56 -6.79
C LEU A 304 19.55 -31.66 -7.84
#